data_AF-A0A355R7U3-F1
#
_entry.id   AF-A0A355R7U3-F1
#
_cell.length_a   1.000
_cell.length_b   1.000
_cell.length_c   1.000
_cell.angle_alpha   90.00
_cell.angle_beta   90.00
_cell.angle_gamma   90.00
#
_symmetry.space_group_name_H-M   'P 1'
#
loop_
_entity.id
_entity.type
_entity.pdbx_description
1 polymer ?
#
loop_
_entity_poly.entity_id
_entity_poly.type
_entity_poly.pdbx_seq_one_letter_code
_entity_poly.pdbx_strand_id
1 'polypeptide(L)'
;FCTGGIRCEKASSYMLGEGFESVYHLKGGILKYFEEVPQEESLWDGDCFVFDNRVTVRHDLSEGEYDQCHACRHPINAEERASEHYSPGVSCPHCWDSLSEKTRRSAIDRQKQIELAKARNLPHPIGYNYKAEA
;
A
#
# COMPACT_ATOMS: atom_id res chain seq x y z
N PHE A 1 6.86 6.87 -14.73
CA PHE A 1 7.69 6.51 -13.55
C PHE A 1 6.94 5.51 -12.68
N CYS A 2 7.60 4.88 -11.70
CA CYS A 2 6.96 4.01 -10.70
C CYS A 2 7.84 3.96 -9.43
N THR A 3 7.35 3.39 -8.32
CA THR A 3 8.03 3.41 -7.00
C THR A 3 9.53 3.05 -7.07
N GLY A 4 9.87 1.88 -7.62
CA GLY A 4 11.26 1.38 -7.70
C GLY A 4 11.77 1.11 -9.13
N GLY A 5 11.18 1.73 -10.15
CA GLY A 5 11.64 1.62 -11.55
C GLY A 5 11.24 0.35 -12.32
N ILE A 6 11.12 -0.82 -11.68
CA ILE A 6 10.95 -2.12 -12.36
C ILE A 6 9.76 -2.22 -13.34
N ARG A 7 8.63 -1.56 -13.04
CA ARG A 7 7.48 -1.53 -13.96
C ARG A 7 7.77 -0.69 -15.19
N CYS A 8 8.50 0.41 -15.02
CA CYS A 8 8.88 1.27 -16.12
C CYS A 8 9.94 0.65 -17.02
N GLU A 9 10.84 -0.19 -16.51
CA GLU A 9 11.79 -0.98 -17.34
C GLU A 9 11.05 -1.87 -18.35
N LYS A 10 10.03 -2.59 -17.87
CA LYS A 10 9.18 -3.43 -18.72
C LYS A 10 8.34 -2.60 -19.68
N ALA A 11 7.69 -1.56 -19.17
CA ALA A 11 6.80 -0.72 -19.98
C ALA A 11 7.56 0.05 -21.07
N SER A 12 8.74 0.60 -20.76
CA SER A 12 9.54 1.31 -21.77
C SER A 12 10.05 0.37 -22.85
N SER A 13 10.52 -0.82 -22.48
CA SER A 13 10.93 -1.84 -23.45
C SER A 13 9.78 -2.27 -24.36
N TYR A 14 8.58 -2.44 -23.80
CA TYR A 14 7.38 -2.76 -24.57
C TYR A 14 7.03 -1.63 -25.57
N MET A 15 6.98 -0.38 -25.11
CA MET A 15 6.64 0.77 -25.97
C MET A 15 7.65 0.98 -27.10
N LEU A 16 8.95 0.80 -26.83
CA LEU A 16 9.97 0.83 -27.88
C LEU A 16 9.72 -0.27 -28.92
N GLY A 17 9.32 -1.47 -28.48
CA GLY A 17 8.94 -2.58 -29.37
C GLY A 17 7.71 -2.29 -30.24
N GLU A 18 6.77 -1.47 -29.75
CA GLU A 18 5.60 -0.99 -30.51
C GLU A 18 5.91 0.19 -31.45
N GLY A 19 7.18 0.63 -31.52
CA GLY A 19 7.62 1.66 -32.46
C GLY A 19 7.57 3.10 -31.94
N PHE A 20 7.39 3.31 -30.63
CA PHE A 20 7.55 4.64 -30.05
C PHE A 20 9.03 5.03 -30.03
N GLU A 21 9.38 6.17 -30.61
CA GLU A 21 10.79 6.58 -30.77
C GLU A 21 11.39 7.19 -29.49
N SER A 22 10.59 7.95 -28.73
CA SER A 22 11.05 8.74 -27.59
C SER A 22 10.38 8.29 -26.30
N VAL A 23 10.90 7.22 -25.70
CA VAL A 23 10.39 6.66 -24.44
C VAL A 23 11.43 6.86 -23.34
N TYR A 24 11.03 7.57 -22.29
CA TYR A 24 11.88 7.84 -21.13
C TYR A 24 11.24 7.29 -19.86
N HIS A 25 12.07 6.83 -18.93
CA HIS A 25 11.63 6.50 -17.59
C HIS A 25 12.54 7.11 -16.53
N LEU A 26 12.04 7.17 -15.30
CA LEU A 26 12.82 7.54 -14.14
C LEU A 26 13.62 6.32 -13.67
N LYS A 27 14.92 6.29 -13.95
CA LYS A 27 15.81 5.19 -13.58
C LYS A 27 15.88 5.06 -12.06
N GLY A 28 15.62 3.87 -11.53
CA GLY A 28 15.51 3.62 -10.08
C GLY A 28 14.18 4.05 -9.46
N GLY A 29 13.31 4.73 -10.20
CA GLY A 29 11.97 5.12 -9.74
C GLY A 29 11.95 6.27 -8.74
N ILE A 30 10.80 6.44 -8.10
CA ILE A 30 10.52 7.55 -7.17
C ILE A 30 11.44 7.49 -5.94
N LEU A 31 11.71 6.29 -5.40
CA LEU A 31 12.55 6.18 -4.21
C LEU A 31 13.98 6.64 -4.47
N LYS A 32 14.53 6.32 -5.65
CA LYS A 32 15.84 6.82 -6.05
C LYS A 32 15.83 8.35 -6.28
N TYR A 33 14.72 8.87 -6.81
CA TYR A 33 14.55 10.32 -6.96
C TYR A 33 14.56 11.05 -5.62
N PHE A 34 13.93 10.50 -4.58
CA PHE A 34 14.00 11.03 -3.21
C PHE A 34 15.42 11.03 -2.63
N GLU A 35 16.24 10.02 -2.96
CA GLU A 35 17.65 9.97 -2.54
C GLU A 35 18.53 11.01 -3.23
N GLU A 36 18.26 11.32 -4.51
CA GLU A 36 19.13 12.14 -5.34
C GLU A 36 18.71 13.62 -5.42
N VAL A 37 17.42 13.93 -5.23
CA VAL A 37 16.87 15.28 -5.39
C VAL A 37 16.50 15.87 -4.03
N PRO A 38 17.06 17.03 -3.63
CA PRO A 38 16.66 17.72 -2.41
C PRO A 38 15.16 18.03 -2.37
N GLN A 39 14.55 18.00 -1.19
CA GLN A 39 13.11 18.20 -1.05
C GLN A 39 12.67 19.59 -1.54
N GLU A 40 13.52 20.60 -1.36
CA GLU A 40 13.27 21.98 -1.80
C GLU A 40 13.23 22.14 -3.33
N GLU A 41 13.84 21.21 -4.05
CA GLU A 41 13.88 21.16 -5.52
C GLU A 41 12.94 20.06 -6.07
N SER A 42 12.25 19.35 -5.19
CA SER A 42 11.39 18.23 -5.53
C SER A 42 10.13 18.68 -6.28
N LEU A 43 9.79 17.94 -7.33
CA LEU A 43 8.51 18.05 -8.04
C LEU A 43 7.48 17.03 -7.52
N TRP A 44 7.85 16.24 -6.50
CA TRP A 44 6.96 15.28 -5.88
C TRP A 44 6.09 15.95 -4.81
N ASP A 45 4.82 15.57 -4.76
CA ASP A 45 3.85 16.05 -3.77
C ASP A 45 3.19 14.86 -3.05
N GLY A 46 3.03 15.00 -1.73
CA GLY A 46 2.52 13.95 -0.83
C GLY A 46 3.47 12.76 -0.60
N ASP A 47 2.92 11.65 -0.12
CA ASP A 47 3.69 10.45 0.20
C ASP A 47 3.75 9.45 -0.97
N CYS A 48 4.83 8.66 -1.04
CA CYS A 48 5.00 7.60 -2.03
C CYS A 48 4.52 6.24 -1.49
N PHE A 49 3.53 5.63 -2.16
CA PHE A 49 3.05 4.30 -1.77
C PHE A 49 4.11 3.20 -1.94
N VAL A 50 4.27 2.38 -0.91
CA VAL A 50 5.16 1.22 -0.82
C VAL A 50 4.39 -0.06 -0.47
N PHE A 51 4.89 -1.19 -0.95
CA PHE A 51 4.20 -2.50 -0.84
C PHE A 51 4.65 -3.28 0.41
N ASP A 52 4.69 -2.60 1.54
CA ASP A 52 4.99 -3.19 2.85
C ASP A 52 4.16 -2.50 3.94
N ASN A 53 4.43 -2.83 5.21
CA ASN A 53 3.63 -2.37 6.34
C ASN A 53 3.66 -0.84 6.55
N ARG A 54 4.65 -0.13 5.99
CA ARG A 54 4.72 1.33 6.09
C ARG A 54 3.62 2.01 5.27
N VAL A 55 3.07 1.32 4.27
CA VAL A 55 2.05 1.77 3.30
C VAL A 55 2.53 2.91 2.40
N THR A 56 3.13 3.95 2.98
CA THR A 56 3.68 5.10 2.30
C THR A 56 5.01 5.54 2.93
N VAL A 57 5.83 6.26 2.17
CA VAL A 57 7.04 6.92 2.66
C VAL A 57 7.08 8.37 2.19
N ARG A 58 7.65 9.26 3.00
CA ARG A 58 7.86 10.67 2.67
C ARG A 58 9.08 10.87 1.78
N HIS A 59 9.33 12.12 1.36
CA HIS A 59 10.49 12.48 0.54
C HIS A 59 11.82 12.12 1.22
N ASP A 60 11.91 12.22 2.55
CA ASP A 60 13.09 11.82 3.33
C ASP A 60 13.18 10.30 3.58
N LEU A 61 12.33 9.50 2.93
CA LEU A 61 12.18 8.05 3.09
C LEU A 61 11.72 7.60 4.48
N SER A 62 11.29 8.52 5.36
CA SER A 62 10.62 8.16 6.60
C SER A 62 9.26 7.54 6.30
N GLU A 63 8.70 6.80 7.28
CA GLU A 63 7.32 6.32 7.20
C GLU A 63 6.35 7.49 7.03
N GLY A 64 5.35 7.31 6.16
CA GLY A 64 4.30 8.29 5.87
C GLY A 64 3.14 8.22 6.86
N GLU A 65 2.06 8.97 6.58
CA GLU A 65 0.92 9.08 7.51
C GLU A 65 -0.27 8.18 7.16
N TYR A 66 -0.23 7.59 5.97
CA TYR A 66 -1.29 6.72 5.49
C TYR A 66 -1.16 5.32 6.08
N ASP A 67 -2.30 4.77 6.46
CA ASP A 67 -2.47 3.33 6.72
C ASP A 67 -3.20 2.71 5.52
N GLN A 68 -3.42 1.40 5.49
CA GLN A 68 -4.14 0.72 4.42
C GLN A 68 -5.45 0.12 4.95
N CYS A 69 -6.57 0.44 4.29
CA CYS A 69 -7.79 -0.32 4.52
C CYS A 69 -7.60 -1.78 4.07
N HIS A 70 -7.58 -2.72 5.00
CA HIS A 70 -7.38 -4.14 4.65
C HIS A 70 -8.58 -4.78 3.93
N ALA A 71 -9.71 -4.09 3.82
CA ALA A 71 -10.86 -4.57 3.05
C ALA A 71 -10.74 -4.24 1.55
N CYS A 72 -10.44 -2.98 1.19
CA CYS A 72 -10.39 -2.53 -0.20
C CYS A 72 -8.98 -2.19 -0.71
N ARG A 73 -7.96 -2.21 0.15
CA ARG A 73 -6.56 -1.84 -0.12
C ARG A 73 -6.31 -0.37 -0.43
N HIS A 74 -7.30 0.50 -0.25
CA HIS A 74 -7.11 1.93 -0.37
C HIS A 74 -6.23 2.46 0.78
N PRO A 75 -5.20 3.28 0.51
CA PRO A 75 -4.51 4.03 1.54
C PRO A 75 -5.48 5.00 2.22
N ILE A 76 -5.41 5.13 3.53
CA ILE A 76 -6.31 5.99 4.32
C ILE A 76 -5.52 6.83 5.31
N ASN A 77 -5.84 8.11 5.38
CA ASN A 77 -5.22 9.05 6.32
C ASN A 77 -5.90 9.00 7.70
N ALA A 78 -5.41 9.82 8.64
CA ALA A 78 -5.94 9.85 10.00
C ALA A 78 -7.41 10.33 10.08
N GLU A 79 -7.81 11.28 9.24
CA GLU A 79 -9.18 11.81 9.20
C GLU A 79 -10.17 10.74 8.72
N GLU A 80 -9.78 9.98 7.70
CA GLU A 80 -10.59 8.88 7.17
C GLU A 80 -10.71 7.73 8.16
N ARG A 81 -9.67 7.47 8.97
CA ARG A 81 -9.73 6.53 10.09
C ARG A 81 -10.64 7.00 11.24
N ALA A 82 -10.90 8.30 11.34
CA ALA A 82 -11.81 8.87 12.34
C ALA A 82 -13.28 8.89 11.89
N SER A 83 -13.57 8.59 10.62
CA SER A 83 -14.93 8.55 10.08
C SER A 83 -15.78 7.44 10.72
N GLU A 84 -17.09 7.67 10.83
CA GLU A 84 -18.07 6.65 11.27
C GLU A 84 -18.13 5.41 10.34
N HIS A 85 -17.67 5.56 9.10
CA HIS A 85 -17.62 4.49 8.10
C HIS A 85 -16.35 3.64 8.17
N TYR A 86 -15.39 4.02 9.02
CA TYR A 86 -14.19 3.25 9.28
C TYR A 86 -14.44 2.18 10.34
N SER A 87 -14.09 0.95 9.98
CA SER A 87 -14.03 -0.17 10.91
C SER A 87 -12.72 -0.93 10.66
N PRO A 88 -11.82 -1.03 11.65
CA PRO A 88 -10.51 -1.65 11.48
C PRO A 88 -10.59 -3.01 10.79
N GLY A 89 -9.86 -3.14 9.68
CA GLY A 89 -9.82 -4.37 8.88
C GLY A 89 -11.08 -4.71 8.07
N VAL A 90 -12.18 -3.98 8.23
CA VAL A 90 -13.52 -4.29 7.68
C VAL A 90 -13.99 -3.28 6.63
N SER A 91 -13.85 -1.99 6.88
CA SER A 91 -14.30 -0.94 5.95
C SER A 91 -13.59 0.40 6.17
N CYS A 92 -13.68 1.27 5.17
CA CYS A 92 -13.30 2.69 5.25
C CYS A 92 -14.31 3.56 4.48
N PRO A 93 -14.20 4.91 4.52
CA PRO A 93 -15.11 5.82 3.81
C PRO A 93 -15.22 5.57 2.29
N HIS A 94 -14.21 4.94 1.69
CA HIS A 94 -14.21 4.62 0.25
C HIS A 94 -14.92 3.32 -0.11
N CYS A 95 -15.21 2.47 0.87
CA CYS A 95 -15.65 1.10 0.59
C CYS A 95 -16.77 0.57 1.50
N TRP A 96 -17.23 1.38 2.45
CA TRP A 96 -18.21 0.98 3.44
C TRP A 96 -19.56 0.58 2.83
N ASP A 97 -19.90 1.04 1.63
CA ASP A 97 -21.14 0.73 0.91
C ASP A 97 -20.92 0.03 -0.45
N SER A 98 -19.71 0.11 -1.01
CA SER A 98 -19.40 -0.39 -2.36
C SER A 98 -18.91 -1.84 -2.40
N LEU A 99 -18.45 -2.41 -1.28
CA LEU A 99 -17.97 -3.79 -1.24
C LEU A 99 -19.12 -4.82 -1.31
N SER A 100 -18.92 -5.84 -2.15
CA SER A 100 -19.81 -7.02 -2.19
C SER A 100 -19.95 -7.68 -0.82
N GLU A 101 -21.10 -8.31 -0.56
CA GLU A 101 -21.36 -9.01 0.70
C GLU A 101 -20.30 -10.09 0.98
N LYS A 102 -19.88 -10.83 -0.05
CA LYS A 102 -18.80 -11.84 0.04
C LYS A 102 -17.50 -11.21 0.53
N THR A 103 -17.09 -10.08 -0.05
CA THR A 103 -15.85 -9.39 0.35
C THR A 103 -15.95 -8.86 1.77
N ARG A 104 -17.08 -8.25 2.13
CA ARG A 104 -17.34 -7.74 3.48
C ARG A 104 -17.28 -8.86 4.51
N ARG A 105 -17.92 -10.00 4.25
CA ARG A 105 -17.89 -11.18 5.13
C ARG A 105 -16.46 -11.68 5.34
N SER A 106 -15.69 -11.82 4.26
CA SER A 106 -14.29 -12.26 4.34
C SER A 106 -13.43 -11.28 5.14
N ALA A 107 -13.64 -9.97 5.00
CA ALA A 107 -12.94 -8.95 5.78
C ALA A 107 -13.25 -9.04 7.28
N ILE A 108 -14.53 -9.20 7.63
CA ILE A 108 -15.00 -9.41 9.02
C ILE A 108 -14.37 -10.67 9.62
N ASP A 109 -14.45 -11.80 8.90
CA ASP A 109 -13.93 -13.07 9.42
C ASP A 109 -12.43 -13.01 9.65
N ARG A 110 -11.67 -12.40 8.72
CA ARG A 110 -10.23 -12.18 8.88
C ARG A 110 -9.93 -11.29 10.10
N GLN A 111 -10.63 -10.17 10.24
CA GLN A 111 -10.44 -9.26 11.38
C GLN A 111 -10.72 -9.98 12.71
N LYS A 112 -11.78 -10.78 12.77
CA LYS A 112 -12.10 -11.62 13.94
C LYS A 112 -10.97 -12.59 14.28
N GLN A 113 -10.34 -13.23 13.28
CA GLN A 113 -9.20 -14.13 13.55
C GLN A 113 -7.99 -13.37 14.11
N ILE A 114 -7.71 -12.16 13.61
CA ILE A 114 -6.63 -11.31 14.11
C ILE A 114 -6.87 -10.94 15.58
N GLU A 115 -8.09 -10.52 15.91
CA GLU A 115 -8.48 -10.15 17.28
C GLU A 115 -8.41 -11.34 18.24
N LEU A 116 -8.87 -12.52 17.81
CA LEU A 116 -8.79 -13.74 18.61
C LEU A 116 -7.34 -14.17 18.85
N ALA A 117 -6.45 -14.06 17.85
CA ALA A 117 -5.04 -14.36 18.02
C ALA A 117 -4.39 -13.40 19.03
N LYS A 118 -4.66 -12.09 18.90
CA LYS A 118 -4.18 -11.07 19.83
C LYS A 118 -4.66 -11.32 21.25
N ALA A 119 -5.95 -11.63 21.45
CA ALA A 119 -6.52 -11.92 22.77
C ALA A 119 -5.92 -13.17 23.43
N ARG A 120 -5.38 -14.10 22.62
CA ARG A 120 -4.73 -15.34 23.07
C ARG A 120 -3.21 -15.22 23.18
N ASN A 121 -2.63 -14.03 22.96
CA ASN A 121 -1.19 -13.82 22.82
C ASN A 121 -0.54 -14.76 21.80
N LEU A 122 -1.26 -15.09 20.73
CA LEU A 122 -0.74 -15.85 19.60
C LEU A 122 -0.18 -14.91 18.53
N PRO A 123 0.74 -15.39 17.69
CA PRO A 123 1.26 -14.63 16.56
C PRO A 123 0.17 -14.22 15.57
N HIS A 124 0.45 -13.17 14.80
CA HIS A 124 -0.47 -12.65 13.81
C HIS A 124 -0.84 -13.74 12.78
N PRO A 125 -2.13 -14.03 12.54
CA PRO A 125 -2.52 -15.22 11.79
C PRO A 125 -2.20 -15.14 10.28
N ILE A 126 -2.02 -13.94 9.74
CA ILE A 126 -1.64 -13.74 8.33
C ILE A 126 -0.12 -13.83 8.20
N GLY A 127 0.35 -14.73 7.35
CA GLY A 127 1.77 -14.95 7.08
C GLY A 127 2.46 -15.88 8.08
N TYR A 128 1.79 -16.26 9.17
CA TYR A 128 2.33 -17.19 10.15
C TYR A 128 2.14 -18.64 9.71
N ASN A 129 3.22 -19.42 9.76
CA ASN A 129 3.20 -20.83 9.43
C ASN A 129 3.11 -21.69 10.69
N TYR A 130 1.88 -22.00 11.14
CA TYR A 130 1.64 -22.86 12.31
C TYR A 130 2.20 -24.29 12.15
N LYS A 131 2.54 -24.74 10.93
CA LYS A 131 3.15 -26.06 10.71
C LYS A 131 4.67 -26.08 10.86
N ALA A 132 5.33 -24.92 10.90
CA ALA A 132 6.78 -24.88 11.05
C ALA A 132 7.23 -25.11 12.50
N GLU A 133 6.31 -25.04 13.46
CA GLU A 133 6.59 -25.13 14.90
C GLU A 133 5.97 -26.36 15.57
N ALA A 134 5.28 -27.20 14.80
CA ALA A 134 4.70 -28.47 15.23
C ALA A 134 5.56 -29.64 14.73
#